data_AF-A0A939VTI7-F1
#
_entry.id   AF-A0A939VTI7-F1
#
_cell.length_a   1.000
_cell.length_b   1.000
_cell.length_c   1.000
_cell.angle_alpha   90.00
_cell.angle_beta   90.00
_cell.angle_gamma   90.00
#
_symmetry.space_group_name_H-M   'P 1'
#
loop_
_entity.id
_entity.type
_entity.pdbx_description
1 polymer ?
#
loop_
_entity_poly.entity_id
_entity_poly.type
_entity_poly.pdbx_seq_one_letter_code
_entity_poly.pdbx_strand_id
1 'polypeptide(L)'
;HPERSENFNAPHTTICYEYPQTYHCGMEAYYPVETRENLEKYQQYRKLLTGSGIIPIGRLGAYKYWDMDKAIKNSLDVFEQFRKGKAQ
;
A
#
# COMPACT_ATOMS: atom_id res chain seq x y z
N HIS A 1 -5.20 11.45 -28.95
CA HIS A 1 -4.12 10.69 -29.63
C HIS A 1 -4.75 9.89 -30.78
N PRO A 2 -4.94 10.52 -31.95
CA PRO A 2 -5.51 9.89 -33.15
C PRO A 2 -4.71 8.68 -33.68
N GLU A 3 -3.44 8.54 -33.30
CA GLU A 3 -2.56 7.41 -33.65
C GLU A 3 -2.81 6.12 -32.85
N ARG A 4 -3.77 6.11 -31.90
CA ARG A 4 -4.15 4.87 -31.19
C ARG A 4 -5.37 4.16 -31.79
N SER A 5 -5.89 4.65 -32.92
CA SER A 5 -7.15 4.23 -33.54
C SER A 5 -7.20 2.74 -33.92
N GLU A 6 -6.09 2.13 -34.33
CA GLU A 6 -6.04 0.70 -34.65
C GLU A 6 -6.40 -0.20 -33.47
N ASN A 7 -6.06 0.19 -32.24
CA ASN A 7 -6.28 -0.62 -31.03
C ASN A 7 -7.69 -0.46 -30.42
N PHE A 8 -8.52 0.45 -30.94
CA PHE A 8 -9.88 0.68 -30.45
C PHE A 8 -10.98 0.04 -31.32
N ASN A 9 -10.62 -0.71 -32.36
CA ASN A 9 -11.55 -1.50 -33.19
C ASN A 9 -11.93 -2.86 -32.55
N ALA A 10 -12.13 -2.89 -31.23
CA ALA A 10 -12.60 -4.08 -30.56
C ALA A 10 -14.14 -4.17 -30.65
N PRO A 11 -14.74 -5.35 -30.90
CA PRO A 11 -16.19 -5.50 -30.97
C PRO A 11 -16.88 -5.27 -29.61
N HIS A 12 -16.12 -5.39 -28.51
CA HIS A 12 -16.61 -5.24 -27.14
C HIS A 12 -15.59 -4.50 -26.28
N THR A 13 -16.08 -3.86 -25.22
CA THR A 13 -15.28 -3.20 -24.19
C THR A 13 -15.90 -3.42 -22.81
N THR A 14 -15.12 -3.20 -21.76
CA THR A 14 -15.57 -3.32 -20.38
C THR A 14 -15.55 -1.95 -19.72
N ILE A 15 -16.63 -1.62 -19.03
CA ILE A 15 -16.72 -0.42 -18.19
C ILE A 15 -16.68 -0.87 -16.74
N CYS A 16 -15.83 -0.24 -15.94
CA CYS A 16 -15.78 -0.45 -14.50
C CYS A 16 -16.30 0.80 -13.80
N TYR A 17 -17.26 0.63 -12.90
CA TYR A 17 -17.74 1.69 -12.03
C TYR A 17 -17.16 1.46 -10.63
N GLU A 18 -16.46 2.46 -10.11
CA GLU A 18 -15.96 2.44 -8.75
C GLU A 18 -16.93 3.17 -7.83
N TYR A 19 -17.31 2.52 -6.73
CA TYR A 19 -18.18 3.09 -5.71
C TYR A 19 -17.45 3.09 -4.37
N PRO A 20 -17.54 4.18 -3.58
CA PRO A 20 -16.95 4.20 -2.26
C PRO A 20 -17.68 3.22 -1.33
N GLN A 21 -16.92 2.55 -0.47
CA GLN A 21 -17.45 1.60 0.49
C GLN A 21 -16.75 1.73 1.84
N THR A 22 -17.52 1.68 2.92
CA THR A 22 -16.97 1.62 4.28
C THR A 22 -16.27 0.28 4.50
N TYR A 23 -15.07 0.32 5.05
CA TYR A 23 -14.31 -0.90 5.36
C TYR A 23 -14.95 -1.72 6.50
N HIS A 24 -14.89 -3.04 6.38
CA HIS A 24 -15.28 -4.03 7.39
C HIS A 24 -14.23 -5.13 7.41
N CYS A 25 -14.08 -5.80 8.56
CA CYS A 25 -13.15 -6.91 8.71
C CYS A 25 -13.45 -8.02 7.69
N GLY A 26 -12.41 -8.51 7.01
CA GLY A 26 -12.51 -9.51 5.95
C GLY A 26 -12.60 -8.92 4.53
N MET A 27 -12.67 -7.60 4.39
CA MET A 27 -12.61 -6.93 3.07
C MET A 27 -11.18 -6.50 2.73
N GLU A 28 -10.91 -6.27 1.45
CA GLU A 28 -9.65 -5.65 1.02
C GLU A 28 -9.60 -4.21 1.56
N ALA A 29 -8.59 -3.91 2.36
CA ALA A 29 -8.37 -2.56 2.83
C ALA A 29 -7.72 -1.78 1.69
N TYR A 30 -8.38 -0.77 1.12
CA TYR A 30 -7.82 0.04 0.02
C TYR A 30 -7.07 1.28 0.53
N TYR A 31 -7.74 2.10 1.34
CA TYR A 31 -7.22 3.40 1.78
C TYR A 31 -7.14 3.47 3.32
N PRO A 32 -5.99 3.86 3.90
CA PRO A 32 -5.90 4.14 5.33
C PRO A 32 -6.66 5.42 5.66
N VAL A 33 -7.27 5.48 6.83
CA VAL A 33 -7.96 6.67 7.34
C VAL A 33 -7.13 7.25 8.47
N GLU A 34 -6.48 8.39 8.22
CA GLU A 34 -5.52 9.03 9.13
C GLU A 34 -6.20 9.75 10.30
N THR A 35 -6.95 9.03 11.13
CA THR A 35 -7.48 9.54 12.39
C THR A 35 -6.45 9.40 13.50
N ARG A 36 -6.55 10.26 14.53
CA ARG A 36 -5.68 10.17 15.72
C ARG A 36 -5.72 8.78 16.35
N GLU A 37 -6.91 8.21 16.52
CA GLU A 37 -7.11 6.88 17.10
C GLU A 37 -6.41 5.78 16.28
N ASN A 38 -6.49 5.84 14.95
CA ASN A 38 -5.86 4.85 14.08
C ASN A 38 -4.33 4.95 14.12
N LEU A 39 -3.80 6.17 14.18
CA LEU A 39 -2.36 6.40 14.31
C LEU A 39 -1.85 5.93 15.68
N GLU A 40 -2.59 6.15 16.76
CA GLU A 40 -2.26 5.62 18.09
C GLU A 40 -2.21 4.09 18.10
N LYS A 41 -3.20 3.41 17.49
CA LYS A 41 -3.20 1.94 17.32
C LYS A 41 -2.03 1.46 16.47
N TYR A 42 -1.74 2.13 15.36
CA TYR A 42 -0.58 1.81 14.53
C TYR A 42 0.74 1.88 15.32
N GLN A 43 0.91 2.91 16.16
CA GLN A 43 2.08 3.03 17.02
C GLN A 43 2.16 1.90 18.06
N GLN A 44 1.03 1.43 18.60
CA GLN A 44 0.99 0.26 19.48
C GLN A 44 1.46 -1.00 18.73
N TYR A 45 0.98 -1.26 17.52
CA TYR A 45 1.45 -2.38 16.70
C TYR A 45 2.95 -2.29 16.39
N ARG A 46 3.45 -1.10 16.05
CA ARG A 46 4.88 -0.86 15.83
C ARG A 46 5.71 -1.22 17.06
N LYS A 47 5.25 -0.87 18.27
CA LYS A 47 5.92 -1.24 19.53
C LYS A 47 5.93 -2.74 19.78
N LEU A 48 4.87 -3.46 19.42
CA LEU A 48 4.80 -4.92 19.56
C LEU A 48 5.79 -5.65 18.63
N LEU A 49 6.17 -5.02 17.52
CA LEU A 49 7.14 -5.58 16.58
C LEU A 49 8.59 -5.32 17.00
N THR A 50 8.84 -4.43 17.97
CA THR A 50 10.19 -4.17 18.49
C THR A 50 10.81 -5.45 19.04
N GLY A 51 11.97 -5.84 18.50
CA GLY A 51 12.67 -7.07 18.90
C GLY A 51 12.10 -8.37 18.32
N SER A 52 11.04 -8.32 17.51
CA SER A 52 10.46 -9.50 16.86
C SER A 52 11.26 -9.99 15.63
N GLY A 53 12.16 -9.16 15.11
CA GLY A 53 12.83 -9.40 13.83
C GLY A 53 11.93 -9.22 12.60
N ILE A 54 10.68 -8.78 12.78
CA ILE A 54 9.73 -8.52 11.69
C ILE A 54 9.82 -7.03 11.30
N ILE A 55 10.04 -6.77 10.01
CA ILE A 55 10.05 -5.42 9.46
C ILE A 55 8.74 -5.20 8.68
N PRO A 56 7.81 -4.37 9.17
CA PRO A 56 6.58 -4.08 8.46
C PRO A 56 6.85 -3.14 7.28
N ILE A 57 6.46 -3.56 6.07
CA ILE A 57 6.65 -2.82 4.82
C ILE A 57 5.35 -2.77 4.01
N GLY A 58 5.36 -1.97 2.94
CA GLY A 58 4.24 -1.84 2.03
C GLY A 58 3.04 -1.09 2.62
N ARG A 59 1.99 -0.94 1.82
CA ARG A 59 0.79 -0.16 2.14
C ARG A 59 0.12 -0.62 3.45
N LEU A 60 -0.01 -1.93 3.62
CA LEU A 60 -0.67 -2.54 4.77
C LEU A 60 0.22 -2.56 6.01
N GLY A 61 1.49 -2.95 5.89
CA GLY A 61 2.42 -3.01 7.03
C GLY A 61 2.79 -1.63 7.56
N ALA A 62 2.92 -0.63 6.69
CA ALA A 62 3.25 0.73 7.08
C ALA A 62 2.03 1.60 7.41
N TYR A 63 0.80 1.08 7.26
CA TYR A 63 -0.46 1.83 7.39
C TYR A 63 -0.42 3.16 6.62
N LYS A 64 0.03 3.12 5.36
CA LYS A 64 0.25 4.33 4.56
C LYS A 64 -0.09 4.08 3.10
N TYR A 65 -0.76 5.04 2.47
CA TYR A 65 -1.01 5.00 1.03
C TYR A 65 0.25 5.41 0.26
N TRP A 66 0.61 4.61 -0.73
CA TRP A 66 1.73 4.87 -1.63
C TRP A 66 1.32 4.56 -3.06
N ASP A 67 1.75 5.44 -3.97
CA ASP A 67 1.84 5.14 -5.39
C ASP A 67 2.88 4.03 -5.63
N MET A 68 2.81 3.39 -6.80
CA MET A 68 3.64 2.22 -7.12
C MET A 68 5.15 2.50 -7.01
N ASP A 69 5.61 3.66 -7.49
CA ASP A 69 7.01 4.08 -7.42
C ASP A 69 7.50 4.23 -5.97
N LYS A 70 6.69 4.82 -5.10
CA LYS A 70 6.97 4.99 -3.67
C LYS A 70 7.02 3.64 -2.95
N ALA A 71 6.14 2.70 -3.31
CA ALA A 71 6.15 1.35 -2.74
C ALA A 71 7.41 0.56 -3.13
N ILE A 72 7.84 0.66 -4.40
CA ILE A 72 9.09 0.05 -4.88
C ILE A 72 10.28 0.67 -4.17
N LYS A 73 10.35 2.00 -4.12
CA LYS A 73 11.43 2.72 -3.43
C LYS A 73 11.52 2.33 -1.96
N ASN A 74 10.39 2.29 -1.25
CA ASN A 74 10.36 1.90 0.16
C ASN A 74 10.92 0.49 0.36
N SER A 75 10.54 -0.46 -0.49
CA SER A 75 11.03 -1.85 -0.41
C SER A 75 12.55 -1.91 -0.60
N LEU A 76 13.09 -1.19 -1.59
CA LEU A 76 14.53 -1.12 -1.86
C LEU A 76 15.30 -0.44 -0.72
N ASP A 77 14.80 0.68 -0.22
CA ASP A 77 15.42 1.42 0.89
C ASP A 77 15.48 0.56 2.16
N VAL A 78 14.40 -0.14 2.50
CA VAL A 78 14.34 -1.05 3.65
C VAL A 78 15.28 -2.23 3.46
N PHE A 79 15.32 -2.83 2.27
CA PHE A 79 16.25 -3.93 1.97
C PHE A 79 17.71 -3.50 2.13
N GLU A 80 18.07 -2.32 1.63
CA GLU A 80 19.42 -1.79 1.78
C GLU A 80 19.78 -1.49 3.24
N GLN A 81 18.84 -1.00 4.05
CA GLN A 81 19.05 -0.81 5.49
C GLN A 81 19.25 -2.16 6.19
N PHE A 82 18.43 -3.16 5.87
CA PHE A 82 18.56 -4.51 6.42
C PHE A 82 19.90 -5.14 6.05
N ARG A 83 20.27 -5.10 4.77
CA ARG A 83 21.55 -5.62 4.27
C ARG A 83 22.77 -4.98 4.96
N LYS A 84 22.66 -3.71 5.36
CA LYS A 84 23.73 -2.96 6.07
C LYS A 84 23.69 -3.14 7.60
N GLY A 85 22.79 -3.97 8.13
CA GLY A 85 22.62 -4.16 9.58
C GLY A 85 22.03 -2.95 10.30
N LYS A 86 21.34 -2.06 9.58
CA LYS A 86 20.76 -0.81 10.11
C LYS A 86 19.25 -0.86 10.28
N ALA A 87 18.57 -1.90 9.82
CA ALA A 87 17.15 -2.08 10.06
C ALA A 87 16.95 -2.80 11.40
N GLN A 88 16.67 -2.04 12.45
CA GLN A 88 16.20 -2.49 13.76
C GLN A 88 15.01 -1.64 14.18
#